data_AF-A0A9W8WM50-F1
#
_entry.id   AF-A0A9W8WM50-F1
#
_cell.length_a   1.000
_cell.length_b   1.000
_cell.length_c   1.000
_cell.angle_alpha   90.00
_cell.angle_beta   90.00
_cell.angle_gamma   90.00
#
_symmetry.space_group_name_H-M   'P 1'
#
loop_
_entity.id
_entity.type
_entity.pdbx_description
1 polymer ?
#
loop_
_entity_poly.entity_id
_entity_poly.type
_entity_poly.pdbx_seq_one_letter_code
_entity_poly.pdbx_strand_id
1 'polypeptide(L)'
;DHPVVVETILTGIGQLTASALEHISSADFDGDGTCDALEHLGDLIRMNHGSLVSLGVSHPRLERIRELVDHADIGWTKLTGAGGGGCAITLFRPDIKTEIIEELKQKFAAEEFQTYETILGADGVGVLWPAVFRSGNDWEGGEEIDQEKFENAVGPHGVEQLVGVGAREDREGWKFWTRAFV
;
A
#
# COMPACT_ATOMS: atom_id res chain seq x y z
N ASP A 1 -4.85 30.15 18.50
CA ASP A 1 -5.69 29.29 17.65
C ASP A 1 -6.02 29.96 16.34
N HIS A 2 -5.85 29.23 15.22
CA HIS A 2 -6.02 29.75 13.86
C HIS A 2 -7.04 28.91 13.06
N PRO A 3 -8.34 28.92 13.44
CA PRO A 3 -9.33 28.01 12.90
C PRO A 3 -9.55 28.16 11.39
N VAL A 4 -9.57 29.39 10.87
CA VAL A 4 -9.74 29.66 9.42
C VAL A 4 -8.57 29.09 8.60
N VAL A 5 -7.35 29.17 9.13
CA VAL A 5 -6.15 28.61 8.47
C VAL A 5 -6.21 27.09 8.47
N VAL A 6 -6.55 26.49 9.61
CA VAL A 6 -6.71 25.03 9.72
C VAL A 6 -7.80 24.52 8.77
N GLU A 7 -8.96 25.19 8.74
CA GLU A 7 -10.04 24.85 7.81
C GLU A 7 -9.60 24.92 6.36
N THR A 8 -8.86 25.97 5.98
CA THR A 8 -8.31 26.11 4.62
C THR A 8 -7.39 24.96 4.25
N ILE A 9 -6.49 24.56 5.16
CA ILE A 9 -5.57 23.44 4.93
C ILE A 9 -6.35 22.12 4.79
N LEU A 10 -7.33 21.88 5.67
CA LEU A 10 -8.16 20.66 5.62
C LEU A 10 -9.00 20.59 4.34
N THR A 11 -9.57 21.71 3.89
CA THR A 11 -10.24 21.79 2.58
C THR A 11 -9.27 21.46 1.45
N GLY A 12 -8.05 22.00 1.48
CA GLY A 12 -7.01 21.69 0.51
C GLY A 12 -6.63 20.20 0.49
N ILE A 13 -6.45 19.57 1.66
CA ILE A 13 -6.21 18.12 1.76
C ILE A 13 -7.38 17.32 1.15
N GLY A 14 -8.62 17.76 1.38
CA GLY A 14 -9.81 17.17 0.75
C GLY A 14 -9.75 17.22 -0.78
N GLN A 15 -9.37 18.37 -1.35
CA GLN A 15 -9.21 18.55 -2.79
C GLN A 15 -8.08 17.69 -3.36
N LEU A 16 -6.92 17.63 -2.70
CA LEU A 16 -5.81 16.77 -3.09
C LEU A 16 -6.22 15.30 -3.09
N THR A 17 -7.00 14.88 -2.10
CA THR A 17 -7.48 13.49 -1.99
C THR A 17 -8.46 13.15 -3.12
N ALA A 18 -9.38 14.07 -3.44
CA ALA A 18 -10.30 13.89 -4.56
C ALA A 18 -9.56 13.80 -5.91
N SER A 19 -8.58 14.68 -6.12
CA SER A 19 -7.71 14.65 -7.31
C SER A 19 -6.89 13.36 -7.39
N ALA A 20 -6.33 12.88 -6.27
CA ALA A 20 -5.62 11.61 -6.24
C ALA A 20 -6.54 10.43 -6.57
N LEU A 21 -7.77 10.42 -6.04
CA LEU A 21 -8.74 9.36 -6.33
C LEU A 21 -9.14 9.35 -7.81
N GLU A 22 -9.45 10.51 -8.40
CA GLU A 22 -9.75 10.65 -9.82
C GLU A 22 -8.59 10.17 -10.68
N HIS A 23 -7.37 10.60 -10.34
CA HIS A 23 -6.16 10.22 -11.05
C HIS A 23 -5.88 8.72 -10.97
N ILE A 24 -5.92 8.12 -9.77
CA ILE A 24 -5.75 6.67 -9.57
C ILE A 24 -6.81 5.87 -10.35
N SER A 25 -8.03 6.39 -10.47
CA SER A 25 -9.13 5.67 -11.14
C SER A 25 -9.09 5.74 -12.66
N SER A 26 -8.42 6.74 -13.23
CA SER A 26 -8.52 7.07 -14.66
C SER A 26 -7.20 7.04 -15.41
N ALA A 27 -6.08 7.17 -14.73
CA ALA A 27 -4.76 7.15 -15.34
C ALA A 27 -4.34 5.73 -15.70
N ASP A 28 -3.55 5.63 -16.77
CA ASP A 28 -2.92 4.39 -17.20
C ASP A 28 -1.59 4.21 -16.44
N PHE A 29 -1.56 3.25 -15.52
CA PHE A 29 -0.36 2.86 -14.76
C PHE A 29 0.36 1.65 -15.37
N ASP A 30 -0.19 1.03 -16.41
CA ASP A 30 0.34 -0.21 -17.00
C ASP A 30 0.91 -0.01 -18.42
N GLY A 31 0.67 1.14 -19.04
CA GLY A 31 1.10 1.47 -20.41
C GLY A 31 2.14 2.58 -20.52
N ASP A 32 2.18 3.26 -21.67
CA ASP A 32 3.18 4.30 -21.97
C ASP A 32 3.02 5.56 -21.08
N GLY A 33 1.88 5.72 -20.40
CA GLY A 33 1.57 6.85 -19.52
C GLY A 33 2.03 6.70 -18.06
N THR A 34 2.62 5.57 -17.68
CA THR A 34 2.94 5.26 -16.27
C THR A 34 3.83 6.31 -15.61
N CYS A 35 4.84 6.83 -16.33
CA CYS A 35 5.75 7.84 -15.78
C CYS A 35 4.99 9.12 -15.39
N ASP A 36 4.21 9.68 -16.31
CA ASP A 36 3.42 10.90 -16.07
C ASP A 36 2.38 10.67 -14.96
N ALA A 37 1.76 9.48 -14.93
CA ALA A 37 0.81 9.10 -13.91
C ALA A 37 1.46 9.05 -12.51
N LEU A 38 2.65 8.45 -12.39
CA LEU A 38 3.40 8.39 -11.14
C LEU A 38 3.92 9.76 -10.70
N GLU A 39 4.38 10.60 -11.63
CA GLU A 39 4.82 11.95 -11.32
C GLU A 39 3.69 12.80 -10.75
N HIS A 40 2.51 12.76 -11.38
CA HIS A 40 1.36 13.50 -10.88
C HIS A 40 0.91 13.02 -9.49
N LEU A 41 0.86 11.69 -9.28
CA LEU A 41 0.53 11.12 -7.97
C LEU A 41 1.58 11.50 -6.91
N GLY A 42 2.86 11.48 -7.28
CA GLY A 42 3.97 11.89 -6.44
C GLY A 42 3.86 13.35 -6.00
N ASP A 43 3.48 14.25 -6.90
CA ASP A 43 3.28 15.66 -6.57
C ASP A 43 2.12 15.86 -5.58
N LEU A 44 1.03 15.12 -5.73
CA LEU A 44 -0.07 15.09 -4.76
C LEU A 44 0.40 14.59 -3.39
N ILE A 45 1.24 13.55 -3.34
CA ILE A 45 1.87 13.06 -2.10
C ILE A 45 2.70 14.15 -1.42
N ARG A 46 3.56 14.85 -2.18
CA ARG A 46 4.43 15.91 -1.67
C ARG A 46 3.62 17.10 -1.14
N MET A 47 2.59 17.54 -1.88
CA MET A 47 1.71 18.62 -1.46
C MET A 47 0.94 18.27 -0.19
N ASN A 48 0.43 17.04 -0.08
CA ASN A 48 -0.27 16.58 1.11
C ASN A 48 0.66 16.56 2.33
N HIS A 49 1.91 16.11 2.18
CA HIS A 49 2.90 16.17 3.25
C HIS A 49 3.15 17.61 3.73
N GLY A 50 3.30 18.57 2.82
CA GLY A 50 3.44 19.99 3.17
C GLY A 50 2.25 20.54 3.99
N SER A 51 1.02 20.14 3.63
CA SER A 51 -0.18 20.46 4.40
C SER A 51 -0.15 19.84 5.80
N LEU A 52 0.28 18.58 5.94
CA LEU A 52 0.40 17.89 7.23
C LEU A 52 1.48 18.52 8.14
N VAL A 53 2.61 18.93 7.57
CA VAL A 53 3.63 19.71 8.29
C VAL A 53 3.03 21.02 8.80
N SER A 54 2.25 21.72 7.97
CA SER A 54 1.59 22.97 8.33
C SER A 54 0.54 22.82 9.45
N LEU A 55 -0.06 21.63 9.58
CA LEU A 55 -0.95 21.27 10.69
C LEU A 55 -0.20 20.87 11.98
N GLY A 56 1.14 20.81 11.94
CA GLY A 56 1.96 20.51 13.11
C GLY A 56 2.01 19.02 13.50
N VAL A 57 1.59 18.12 12.60
CA VAL A 57 1.57 16.68 12.86
C VAL A 57 2.83 15.95 12.36
N SER A 58 3.83 16.66 11.83
CA SER A 58 5.10 16.02 11.45
C SER A 58 6.03 15.79 12.66
N HIS A 59 7.19 15.18 12.40
CA HIS A 59 8.21 14.86 13.40
C HIS A 59 9.60 14.92 12.76
N PRO A 60 10.66 15.35 13.48
CA PRO A 60 12.03 15.42 12.93
C PRO A 60 12.49 14.11 12.28
N ARG A 61 12.14 12.97 12.87
CA ARG A 61 12.44 11.64 12.29
C ARG A 61 11.73 11.40 10.94
N LEU A 62 10.49 11.86 10.77
CA LEU A 62 9.78 11.73 9.49
C LEU A 62 10.36 12.66 8.42
N GLU A 63 10.68 13.90 8.80
CA GLU A 63 11.36 14.84 7.90
C GLU A 63 12.73 14.32 7.47
N ARG A 64 13.43 13.62 8.34
CA ARG A 64 14.71 12.99 8.00
C ARG A 64 14.57 11.88 6.95
N ILE A 65 13.53 11.05 7.03
CA ILE A 65 13.24 10.05 5.99
C ILE A 65 12.99 10.76 4.66
N ARG A 66 12.13 11.78 4.67
CA ARG A 66 11.80 12.56 3.48
C ARG A 66 13.03 13.25 2.88
N GLU A 67 13.89 13.85 3.70
CA GLU A 67 15.13 14.50 3.26
C GLU A 67 16.06 13.51 2.55
N LEU A 68 16.24 12.30 3.09
CA LEU A 68 17.09 11.27 2.49
C LEU A 68 16.56 10.82 1.12
N VAL A 69 15.24 10.69 0.98
CA VAL A 69 14.59 10.32 -0.28
C VAL A 69 14.67 11.47 -1.29
N ASP A 70 14.33 12.69 -0.88
CA ASP A 70 14.35 13.88 -1.74
C ASP A 70 15.77 14.20 -2.22
N HIS A 71 16.79 14.08 -1.37
CA HIS A 71 18.19 14.29 -1.76
C HIS A 71 18.68 13.25 -2.78
N ALA A 72 18.17 12.01 -2.71
CA ALA A 72 18.50 10.98 -3.68
C ALA A 72 17.69 11.12 -4.99
N ASP A 73 16.68 12.00 -5.03
CA ASP A 73 15.73 12.19 -6.13
C ASP A 73 15.13 10.88 -6.65
N ILE A 74 14.79 9.99 -5.73
CA ILE A 74 14.27 8.65 -6.05
C ILE A 74 12.76 8.53 -5.84
N GLY A 75 12.08 9.51 -5.27
CA GLY A 75 10.67 9.36 -4.99
C GLY A 75 10.04 10.49 -4.21
N TRP A 76 8.81 10.24 -3.78
CA TRP A 76 7.99 11.17 -3.02
C TRP A 76 7.55 10.52 -1.72
N THR A 77 7.85 11.18 -0.60
CA THR A 77 7.56 10.66 0.73
C THR A 77 6.51 11.51 1.44
N LYS A 78 5.58 10.86 2.13
CA LYS A 78 4.69 11.49 3.11
C LYS A 78 4.60 10.66 4.38
N LEU A 79 4.27 11.31 5.49
CA LEU A 79 3.87 10.59 6.71
C LEU A 79 2.55 9.83 6.52
N THR A 80 2.34 8.78 7.32
CA THR A 80 1.10 7.99 7.33
C THR A 80 0.61 7.75 8.76
N GLY A 81 -0.71 7.72 8.94
CA GLY A 81 -1.36 7.63 10.25
C GLY A 81 -1.49 8.98 10.96
N ALA A 82 -1.37 8.98 12.29
CA ALA A 82 -1.60 10.16 13.12
C ALA A 82 -0.50 11.24 13.00
N GLY A 83 0.69 10.88 12.51
CA GLY A 83 1.87 11.74 12.57
C GLY A 83 2.58 11.67 13.93
N GLY A 84 3.43 12.67 14.23
CA GLY A 84 4.23 12.73 15.46
C GLY A 84 5.35 11.68 15.52
N GLY A 85 5.62 10.97 14.42
CA GLY A 85 6.55 9.85 14.33
C GLY A 85 5.93 8.70 13.56
N GLY A 86 6.27 7.47 13.93
CA GLY A 86 5.72 6.27 13.30
C GLY A 86 6.29 6.04 11.91
N CYS A 87 5.41 5.82 10.93
CA CYS A 87 5.77 5.40 9.59
C CYS A 87 5.63 6.52 8.55
N ALA A 88 6.44 6.43 7.50
CA ALA A 88 6.29 7.18 6.28
C ALA A 88 6.10 6.20 5.11
N ILE A 89 5.43 6.66 4.06
CA ILE A 89 5.31 5.93 2.79
C ILE A 89 6.09 6.70 1.75
N THR A 90 6.90 5.97 0.97
CA THR A 90 7.66 6.51 -0.16
C THR A 90 7.16 5.84 -1.43
N LEU A 91 6.66 6.64 -2.38
CA LEU A 91 6.43 6.21 -3.75
C LEU A 91 7.72 6.42 -4.54
N PHE A 92 8.27 5.35 -5.08
CA PHE A 92 9.49 5.41 -5.88
C PHE A 92 9.18 5.82 -7.32
N ARG A 93 10.06 6.64 -7.90
CA ARG A 93 10.10 6.92 -9.34
C ARG A 93 10.33 5.62 -10.14
N PRO A 94 9.88 5.55 -11.40
CA PRO A 94 10.24 4.46 -12.28
C PRO A 94 11.76 4.45 -12.54
N ASP A 95 12.28 3.28 -12.92
CA ASP A 95 13.66 3.07 -13.40
C ASP A 95 14.79 3.51 -12.45
N ILE A 96 14.54 3.52 -11.14
CA ILE A 96 15.60 3.76 -10.15
C ILE A 96 16.56 2.57 -10.16
N LYS A 97 17.84 2.91 -10.23
CA LYS A 97 18.93 1.94 -10.10
C LYS A 97 18.92 1.27 -8.72
N THR A 98 18.98 -0.06 -8.71
CA THR A 98 18.99 -0.87 -7.48
C THR A 98 20.07 -0.44 -6.50
N GLU A 99 21.22 0.02 -6.98
CA GLU A 99 22.32 0.49 -6.14
C GLU A 99 21.91 1.71 -5.29
N ILE A 100 21.10 2.62 -5.83
CA ILE A 100 20.64 3.81 -5.11
C ILE A 100 19.63 3.42 -4.02
N ILE A 101 18.76 2.46 -4.31
CA ILE A 101 17.80 1.93 -3.33
C ILE A 101 18.56 1.25 -2.18
N GLU A 102 19.61 0.50 -2.48
CA GLU A 102 20.43 -0.18 -1.47
C GLU A 102 21.21 0.82 -0.61
N GLU A 103 21.79 1.86 -1.21
CA GLU A 103 22.42 2.96 -0.47
C GLU A 103 21.43 3.67 0.46
N LEU A 104 20.20 3.90 0.01
CA LEU A 104 19.14 4.47 0.85
C LEU A 104 18.79 3.54 2.02
N LYS A 105 18.62 2.24 1.77
CA LYS A 105 18.34 1.24 2.81
C LYS A 105 19.45 1.21 3.86
N GLN A 106 20.71 1.31 3.46
CA GLN A 106 21.85 1.40 4.37
C GLN A 106 21.81 2.68 5.23
N LYS A 107 21.50 3.84 4.64
CA LYS A 107 21.32 5.09 5.39
C LYS A 107 20.16 4.99 6.39
N PHE A 108 19.05 4.37 5.98
CA PHE A 108 17.93 4.12 6.87
C PHE A 108 18.31 3.21 8.04
N ALA A 109 18.98 2.10 7.79
CA ALA A 109 19.43 1.19 8.83
C ALA A 109 20.45 1.83 9.78
N ALA A 110 21.38 2.65 9.26
CA ALA A 110 22.35 3.38 10.06
C ALA A 110 21.70 4.40 11.02
N GLU A 111 20.54 4.92 10.64
CA GLU A 111 19.72 5.79 11.49
C GLU A 111 18.64 5.03 12.27
N GLU A 112 18.65 3.69 12.28
CA GLU A 112 17.71 2.81 13.00
C GLU A 112 16.25 2.90 12.50
N PHE A 113 16.05 3.27 11.23
CA PHE A 113 14.75 3.15 10.58
C PHE A 113 14.52 1.71 10.11
N GLN A 114 13.27 1.26 10.22
CA GLN A 114 12.82 -0.02 9.66
C GLN A 114 12.15 0.23 8.31
N THR A 115 12.52 -0.57 7.31
CA THR A 115 12.01 -0.45 5.94
C THR A 115 11.19 -1.67 5.56
N TYR A 116 10.03 -1.44 4.96
CA TYR A 116 9.16 -2.49 4.43
C TYR A 116 8.83 -2.17 2.99
N GLU A 117 9.03 -3.13 2.10
CA GLU A 117 8.54 -3.06 0.73
C GLU A 117 7.13 -3.68 0.70
N THR A 118 6.18 -2.98 0.11
CA THR A 118 4.79 -3.40 0.10
C THR A 118 4.05 -2.89 -1.13
N ILE A 119 2.94 -3.54 -1.45
CA ILE A 119 2.02 -3.16 -2.51
C ILE A 119 0.76 -2.63 -1.83
N LEU A 120 0.30 -1.45 -2.26
CA LEU A 120 -0.94 -0.84 -1.78
C LEU A 120 -2.11 -1.25 -2.68
N GLY A 121 -3.32 -1.29 -2.12
CA GLY A 121 -4.51 -1.69 -2.88
C GLY A 121 -4.60 -3.18 -3.17
N ALA A 122 -3.88 -4.02 -2.41
CA ALA A 122 -3.98 -5.47 -2.52
C ALA A 122 -5.38 -5.98 -2.21
N ASP A 123 -5.69 -7.15 -2.75
CA ASP A 123 -6.98 -7.79 -2.57
C ASP A 123 -7.29 -8.06 -1.09
N GLY A 124 -8.54 -7.78 -0.71
CA GLY A 124 -9.04 -8.11 0.63
C GLY A 124 -9.39 -9.59 0.76
N VAL A 125 -9.66 -10.01 2.00
CA VAL A 125 -10.20 -11.36 2.26
C VAL A 125 -11.59 -11.49 1.66
N GLY A 126 -11.80 -12.50 0.81
CA GLY A 126 -13.11 -12.85 0.28
C GLY A 126 -13.34 -14.35 0.37
N VAL A 127 -14.49 -14.76 0.89
CA VAL A 127 -14.91 -16.18 0.98
C VAL A 127 -16.09 -16.38 0.03
N LEU A 128 -15.98 -17.35 -0.88
CA LEU A 128 -17.15 -17.84 -1.61
C LEU A 128 -17.95 -18.74 -0.65
N TRP A 129 -19.12 -18.29 -0.21
CA TRP A 129 -19.98 -19.10 0.65
C TRP A 129 -21.09 -19.79 -0.16
N PRO A 130 -21.28 -21.12 0.00
CA PRO A 130 -20.45 -22.08 0.75
C PRO A 130 -19.17 -22.49 -0.01
N ALA A 131 -18.04 -22.57 0.70
CA ALA A 131 -16.72 -22.88 0.13
C ALA A 131 -16.48 -24.40 0.10
N VAL A 132 -17.03 -25.09 -0.91
CA VAL A 132 -16.84 -26.55 -1.06
C VAL A 132 -15.72 -26.81 -2.08
N PHE A 133 -14.54 -27.25 -1.62
CA PHE A 133 -13.41 -27.59 -2.51
C PHE A 133 -13.49 -29.04 -2.96
N ARG A 134 -13.76 -29.29 -4.24
CA ARG A 134 -13.65 -30.63 -4.82
C ARG A 134 -12.19 -30.92 -5.15
N SER A 135 -11.57 -31.84 -4.41
CA SER A 135 -10.27 -32.40 -4.79
C SER A 135 -10.50 -33.36 -5.96
N GLY A 136 -9.73 -33.20 -7.05
CA GLY A 136 -10.00 -33.82 -8.36
C GLY A 136 -9.97 -35.35 -8.45
N ASN A 137 -9.94 -36.10 -7.33
CA ASN A 137 -9.90 -37.56 -7.36
C ASN A 137 -10.99 -38.30 -6.59
N ASP A 138 -11.85 -37.65 -5.81
CA ASP A 138 -12.86 -38.39 -5.03
C ASP A 138 -14.27 -37.84 -5.26
N TRP A 139 -15.14 -38.71 -5.79
CA TRP A 139 -16.58 -38.50 -5.94
C TRP A 139 -17.35 -38.51 -4.60
N GLU A 140 -16.66 -38.36 -3.47
CA GLU A 140 -17.21 -38.28 -2.12
C GLU A 140 -16.34 -37.36 -1.26
N GLY A 141 -16.88 -36.20 -0.85
CA GLY A 141 -16.31 -35.39 0.22
C GLY A 141 -15.09 -34.54 -0.16
N GLY A 142 -15.34 -33.37 -0.74
CA GLY A 142 -14.35 -32.29 -0.74
C GLY A 142 -14.04 -31.81 0.68
N GLU A 143 -12.79 -31.44 0.99
CA GLU A 143 -12.46 -30.81 2.27
C GLU A 143 -13.14 -29.43 2.36
N GLU A 144 -14.14 -29.32 3.22
CA GLU A 144 -14.79 -28.04 3.54
C GLU A 144 -13.87 -27.24 4.47
N ILE A 145 -13.48 -26.03 4.04
CA ILE A 145 -12.88 -25.05 4.94
C ILE A 145 -14.03 -24.29 5.57
N ASP A 146 -14.48 -24.77 6.72
CA ASP A 146 -15.48 -24.09 7.53
C ASP A 146 -14.88 -22.87 8.25
N GLN A 147 -15.77 -22.04 8.82
CA GLN A 147 -15.40 -20.84 9.57
C GLN A 147 -14.42 -21.14 10.71
N GLU A 148 -14.60 -22.26 11.41
CA GLU A 148 -13.79 -22.65 12.55
C GLU A 148 -12.35 -22.95 12.15
N LYS A 149 -12.12 -23.64 11.03
CA LYS A 149 -10.77 -23.88 10.50
C LYS A 149 -10.07 -22.58 10.11
N PHE A 150 -10.79 -21.63 9.51
CA PHE A 150 -10.23 -20.33 9.14
C PHE A 150 -9.88 -19.48 10.37
N GLU A 151 -10.79 -19.39 11.36
CA GLU A 151 -10.57 -18.63 12.59
C GLU A 151 -9.40 -19.19 13.43
N ASN A 152 -9.16 -20.50 13.35
CA ASN A 152 -8.07 -21.17 14.06
C ASN A 152 -6.74 -21.20 13.30
N ALA A 153 -6.66 -20.60 12.10
CA ALA A 153 -5.42 -20.54 11.34
C ALA A 153 -4.40 -19.61 12.04
N VAL A 154 -3.20 -20.13 12.31
CA VAL A 154 -2.18 -19.40 13.04
C VAL A 154 -1.34 -18.54 12.09
N GLY A 155 -1.62 -17.24 12.10
CA GLY A 155 -0.87 -16.23 11.37
C GLY A 155 -1.06 -16.30 9.85
N PRO A 156 -0.39 -15.39 9.10
CA PRO A 156 -0.57 -15.26 7.65
C PRO A 156 -0.24 -16.57 6.90
N HIS A 157 0.84 -17.25 7.30
CA HIS A 157 1.25 -18.50 6.68
C HIS A 157 0.27 -19.65 6.91
N GLY A 158 -0.34 -19.73 8.10
CA GLY A 158 -1.37 -20.73 8.39
C GLY A 158 -2.63 -20.51 7.55
N VAL A 159 -3.00 -19.24 7.33
CA VAL A 159 -4.09 -18.87 6.42
C VAL A 159 -3.71 -19.24 4.98
N GLU A 160 -2.53 -18.85 4.50
CA GLU A 160 -2.04 -19.15 3.14
C GLU A 160 -1.99 -20.66 2.84
N GLN A 161 -1.54 -21.48 3.80
CA GLN A 161 -1.49 -22.92 3.67
C GLN A 161 -2.90 -23.54 3.65
N LEU A 162 -3.80 -23.05 4.51
CA LEU A 162 -5.20 -23.48 4.54
C LEU A 162 -5.90 -23.13 3.21
N VAL A 163 -5.64 -21.93 2.67
CA VAL A 163 -6.28 -21.43 1.45
C VAL A 163 -5.56 -21.84 0.16
N GLY A 164 -4.40 -22.49 0.25
CA GLY A 164 -3.69 -23.05 -0.91
C GLY A 164 -2.95 -22.04 -1.78
N VAL A 165 -2.58 -20.87 -1.26
CA VAL A 165 -1.77 -19.88 -1.98
C VAL A 165 -0.38 -20.50 -2.25
N GLY A 166 -0.07 -20.75 -3.52
CA GLY A 166 1.19 -21.38 -3.96
C GLY A 166 1.15 -22.92 -4.12
N ALA A 167 -0.01 -23.56 -3.89
CA ALA A 167 -0.21 -24.98 -4.23
C ALA A 167 -0.67 -25.12 -5.70
N ARG A 168 -0.21 -26.19 -6.36
CA ARG A 168 -0.46 -26.55 -7.78
C ARG A 168 -1.89 -26.29 -8.27
N GLU A 169 -1.99 -26.03 -9.58
CA GLU A 169 -3.13 -25.67 -10.45
C GLU A 169 -4.47 -26.44 -10.27
N ASP A 170 -4.60 -27.35 -9.31
CA ASP A 170 -5.70 -28.31 -9.21
C ASP A 170 -6.75 -27.97 -8.11
N ARG A 171 -6.72 -26.75 -7.54
CA ARG A 171 -7.70 -26.27 -6.54
C ARG A 171 -8.52 -25.09 -7.07
N GLU A 172 -9.51 -25.37 -7.92
CA GLU A 172 -10.37 -24.38 -8.63
C GLU A 172 -11.37 -23.57 -7.76
N GLY A 173 -11.13 -23.36 -6.46
CA GLY A 173 -12.18 -22.84 -5.57
C GLY A 173 -12.00 -21.43 -5.01
N TRP A 174 -10.78 -20.87 -4.94
CA TRP A 174 -10.54 -19.52 -4.39
C TRP A 174 -10.15 -18.54 -5.50
N LYS A 175 -10.71 -17.33 -5.44
CA LYS A 175 -10.33 -16.19 -6.29
C LYS A 175 -10.03 -15.01 -5.37
N PHE A 176 -8.92 -14.33 -5.61
CA PHE A 176 -8.75 -12.97 -5.10
C PHE A 176 -9.82 -12.08 -5.74
N TRP A 177 -10.50 -11.27 -4.93
CA TRP A 177 -11.57 -10.41 -5.42
C TRP A 177 -11.06 -8.98 -5.52
N THR A 178 -10.69 -8.58 -6.74
CA THR A 178 -10.62 -7.16 -7.08
C THR A 178 -12.05 -6.65 -7.27
N ARG A 179 -12.39 -5.49 -6.71
CA ARG A 179 -13.66 -4.84 -7.02
C ARG A 179 -13.71 -4.65 -8.53
N ALA A 180 -14.69 -5.26 -9.21
CA ALA A 180 -14.90 -5.02 -10.64
C ALA A 180 -15.06 -3.51 -10.85
N PHE A 181 -14.25 -2.93 -11.74
CA PHE A 181 -14.48 -1.59 -12.24
C PHE A 181 -15.88 -1.56 -12.86
N VAL A 182 -16.75 -0.71 -12.31
CA VAL A 182 -18.09 -0.43 -12.86
C VAL A 182 -17.97 0.76 -13.79
#